data_AF-A0AAD4ZZR9-F1
#
_entry.id   AF-A0AAD4ZZR9-F1
#
_cell.length_a   1.000
_cell.length_b   1.000
_cell.length_c   1.000
_cell.angle_alpha   90.00
_cell.angle_beta   90.00
_cell.angle_gamma   90.00
#
_symmetry.space_group_name_H-M   'P 1'
#
loop_
_entity.id
_entity.type
_entity.pdbx_description
1 polymer ?
#
loop_
_entity_poly.entity_id
_entity_poly.type
_entity_poly.pdbx_seq_one_letter_code
_entity_poly.pdbx_strand_id
1 'polypeptide(L)'
;MSLFHVAFSKPLRLEEFELTQSQLHTQLQLFLHETWVSDLCHGIDSSLRDAGPGWYNLNESCWQMYCMSKMCQLMTQIRYRLQDCLRFLVQDSLSSLAQVLLDACHSVLNCPEDLTWGADLIHSPYKPKKNPLFHVDLILDQSGVHYSTPLENFETSIISLLDKGILCTHKLPQLDKFIMKNLFITGVPLLESVCLWEPAVNELRERVRNALRQAVVPLQAYAREYECHLELQNSDINTFLTLHSQENCTPLEMKEEVLRHLKEKEILERSLPSTIVIGPFMVYVQGVRKSLSKK
;
A
#
# COMPACT_ATOMS: atom_id res chain seq x y z
N MET A 1 17.45 -3.23 -7.98
CA MET A 1 16.67 -3.59 -6.77
C MET A 1 15.63 -2.53 -6.52
N SER A 2 14.51 -2.85 -5.89
CA SER A 2 13.46 -1.91 -5.50
C SER A 2 13.00 -2.26 -4.09
N LEU A 3 12.81 -1.25 -3.23
CA LEU A 3 12.28 -1.45 -1.87
C LEU A 3 10.81 -1.85 -1.86
N PHE A 4 10.08 -1.51 -2.90
CA PHE A 4 8.64 -1.74 -2.99
C PHE A 4 8.28 -2.58 -4.20
N HIS A 5 7.28 -3.42 -4.03
CA HIS A 5 6.61 -4.08 -5.13
C HIS A 5 5.61 -3.11 -5.76
N VAL A 6 5.73 -2.87 -7.07
CA VAL A 6 4.94 -1.85 -7.79
C VAL A 6 4.14 -2.43 -8.96
N ALA A 7 4.33 -3.71 -9.28
CA ALA A 7 3.76 -4.36 -10.47
C ALA A 7 2.60 -5.29 -10.08
N PHE A 8 1.45 -4.68 -9.74
CA PHE A 8 0.25 -5.42 -9.37
C PHE A 8 -0.53 -5.87 -10.60
N SER A 9 -0.77 -7.19 -10.72
CA SER A 9 -1.57 -7.78 -11.80
C SER A 9 -3.08 -7.73 -11.53
N LYS A 10 -3.47 -7.66 -10.25
CA LYS A 10 -4.85 -7.57 -9.78
C LYS A 10 -4.94 -6.66 -8.55
N PRO A 11 -6.12 -6.08 -8.27
CA PRO A 11 -6.36 -5.40 -7.01
C PRO A 11 -6.24 -6.37 -5.83
N LEU A 12 -5.65 -5.89 -4.73
CA LEU A 12 -5.37 -6.69 -3.54
C LEU A 12 -6.13 -6.15 -2.34
N ARG A 13 -6.47 -7.04 -1.39
CA ARG A 13 -6.90 -6.58 -0.06
C ARG A 13 -5.76 -5.82 0.62
N LEU A 14 -6.07 -4.91 1.53
CA LEU A 14 -5.04 -4.11 2.22
C LEU A 14 -4.01 -5.00 2.93
N GLU A 15 -4.48 -6.05 3.61
CA GLU A 15 -3.61 -7.02 4.30
C GLU A 15 -2.68 -7.77 3.33
N GLU A 16 -3.18 -8.16 2.15
CA GLU A 16 -2.37 -8.84 1.12
C GLU A 16 -1.32 -7.89 0.54
N PHE A 17 -1.68 -6.63 0.34
CA PHE A 17 -0.76 -5.58 -0.09
C PHE A 17 0.35 -5.39 0.96
N GLU A 18 0.00 -5.24 2.23
CA GLU A 18 0.95 -5.10 3.34
C GLU A 18 1.88 -6.31 3.46
N LEU A 19 1.33 -7.52 3.34
CA LEU A 19 2.10 -8.76 3.38
C LEU A 19 3.13 -8.80 2.24
N THR A 20 2.71 -8.46 1.02
CA THR A 20 3.59 -8.44 -0.16
C THR A 20 4.76 -7.48 0.04
N GLN A 21 4.50 -6.26 0.51
CA GLN A 21 5.57 -5.27 0.79
C GLN A 21 6.47 -5.73 1.93
N SER A 22 5.89 -6.25 3.02
CA SER A 22 6.64 -6.68 4.21
C SER A 22 7.58 -7.86 3.92
N GLN A 23 7.15 -8.80 3.08
CA GLN A 23 7.99 -9.90 2.62
C GLN A 23 9.18 -9.39 1.80
N LEU A 24 8.94 -8.45 0.87
CA LEU A 24 10.00 -7.83 0.08
C LEU A 24 11.00 -7.06 0.97
N HIS A 25 10.49 -6.27 1.92
CA HIS A 25 11.31 -5.57 2.92
C HIS A 25 12.24 -6.52 3.68
N THR A 26 11.70 -7.66 4.15
CA THR A 26 12.47 -8.67 4.90
C THR A 26 13.57 -9.28 4.02
N GLN A 27 13.25 -9.64 2.78
CA GLN A 27 14.22 -10.20 1.84
C GLN A 27 15.35 -9.21 1.52
N LEU A 28 15.00 -7.94 1.32
CA LEU A 28 15.98 -6.90 1.02
C LEU A 28 16.86 -6.58 2.23
N GLN A 29 16.28 -6.56 3.43
CA GLN A 29 17.05 -6.35 4.64
C GLN A 29 18.08 -7.47 4.83
N LEU A 30 17.69 -8.73 4.65
CA LEU A 30 18.62 -9.87 4.70
C LEU A 30 19.71 -9.75 3.62
N PHE A 31 19.33 -9.44 2.38
CA PHE A 31 20.30 -9.24 1.31
C PHE A 31 21.30 -8.12 1.63
N LEU A 32 20.83 -6.96 2.10
CA LEU A 32 21.69 -5.82 2.40
C LEU A 32 22.65 -6.12 3.55
N HIS A 33 22.18 -6.81 4.60
CA HIS A 33 22.98 -7.12 5.78
C HIS A 33 23.95 -8.28 5.58
N GLU A 34 23.53 -9.34 4.91
CA GLU A 34 24.30 -10.59 4.82
C GLU A 34 25.06 -10.68 3.50
N THR A 35 24.38 -10.49 2.37
CA THR A 35 24.96 -10.72 1.05
C THR A 35 25.76 -9.52 0.56
N TRP A 36 25.13 -8.34 0.51
CA TRP A 36 25.73 -7.14 -0.07
C TRP A 36 27.01 -6.70 0.66
N VAL A 37 26.97 -6.66 2.00
CA VAL A 37 28.15 -6.32 2.81
C VAL A 37 29.26 -7.35 2.63
N SER A 38 28.93 -8.64 2.65
CA SER A 38 29.91 -9.73 2.47
C SER A 38 30.57 -9.68 1.09
N ASP A 39 29.77 -9.53 0.03
CA ASP A 39 30.24 -9.48 -1.35
C ASP A 39 31.15 -8.27 -1.58
N LEU A 40 30.80 -7.11 -1.02
CA LEU A 40 31.64 -5.92 -1.08
C LEU A 40 32.97 -6.11 -0.33
N CYS A 41 32.94 -6.68 0.86
CA CYS A 41 34.15 -6.98 1.62
C CYS A 41 35.07 -7.95 0.85
N HIS A 42 34.50 -9.00 0.27
CA HIS A 42 35.24 -9.97 -0.54
C HIS A 42 35.80 -9.33 -1.82
N GLY A 43 35.03 -8.49 -2.50
CA GLY A 43 35.46 -7.78 -3.70
C GLY A 43 36.62 -6.82 -3.42
N ILE A 44 36.57 -6.10 -2.30
CA ILE A 44 37.65 -5.20 -1.88
C ILE A 44 38.89 -5.99 -1.47
N ASP A 45 38.74 -7.04 -0.66
CA ASP A 45 39.85 -7.89 -0.22
C ASP A 45 40.56 -8.54 -1.40
N SER A 46 39.81 -9.14 -2.34
CA SER A 46 40.38 -9.76 -3.54
C SER A 46 41.07 -8.75 -4.46
N SER A 47 40.51 -7.55 -4.64
CA SER A 47 41.09 -6.52 -5.50
C SER A 47 42.36 -5.88 -4.91
N LEU A 48 42.48 -5.81 -3.59
CA LEU A 48 43.61 -5.17 -2.91
C LEU A 48 44.67 -6.16 -2.43
N ARG A 49 44.37 -7.47 -2.41
CA ARG A 49 45.32 -8.53 -2.01
C ARG A 49 46.63 -8.48 -2.79
N ASP A 50 46.54 -8.24 -4.10
CA ASP A 50 47.71 -8.23 -4.99
C ASP A 50 48.42 -6.87 -5.02
N ALA A 51 47.87 -5.83 -4.37
CA ALA A 51 48.46 -4.49 -4.34
C ALA A 51 49.73 -4.38 -3.46
N GLY A 52 50.05 -5.43 -2.69
CA GLY A 52 51.26 -5.53 -1.87
C GLY A 52 51.29 -4.62 -0.63
N PRO A 53 52.37 -4.64 0.17
CA PRO A 53 52.52 -3.90 1.44
C PRO A 53 52.72 -2.37 1.27
N GLY A 54 52.25 -1.80 0.15
CA GLY A 54 52.39 -0.39 -0.17
C GLY A 54 51.29 0.47 0.47
N TRP A 55 50.76 1.40 -0.32
CA TRP A 55 49.79 2.40 0.14
C TRP A 55 48.41 1.84 0.58
N TYR A 56 48.12 0.58 0.25
CA TYR A 56 46.85 -0.12 0.52
C TYR A 56 47.05 -1.32 1.45
N ASN A 57 47.74 -1.10 2.57
CA ASN A 57 48.03 -2.17 3.53
C ASN A 57 46.79 -2.60 4.33
N LEU A 58 46.22 -3.76 4.01
CA LEU A 58 45.10 -4.38 4.74
C LEU A 58 45.48 -4.84 6.16
N ASN A 59 46.77 -5.04 6.43
CA ASN A 59 47.28 -5.53 7.70
C ASN A 59 47.67 -4.41 8.66
N GLU A 60 47.36 -3.15 8.35
CA GLU A 60 47.64 -2.00 9.22
C GLU A 60 46.96 -2.15 10.59
N SER A 61 47.72 -1.91 11.65
CA SER A 61 47.27 -2.05 13.04
C SER A 61 47.32 -0.73 13.81
N CYS A 62 48.08 0.26 13.32
CA CYS A 62 48.17 1.58 13.91
C CYS A 62 47.12 2.51 13.32
N TRP A 63 46.20 2.99 14.17
CA TRP A 63 45.16 3.95 13.78
C TRP A 63 45.70 5.22 13.12
N GLN A 64 46.78 5.80 13.66
CA GLN A 64 47.37 7.02 13.11
C GLN A 64 47.92 6.80 11.69
N MET A 65 48.57 5.65 11.46
CA MET A 65 49.08 5.29 10.13
C MET A 65 47.93 5.03 9.15
N TYR A 66 46.88 4.34 9.59
CA TYR A 66 45.67 4.15 8.79
C TYR A 66 45.08 5.49 8.36
N CYS A 67 44.83 6.43 9.28
CA CYS A 67 44.23 7.72 8.96
C CYS A 67 45.01 8.55 7.92
N MET A 68 46.33 8.39 7.85
CA MET A 68 47.18 9.09 6.87
C MET A 68 47.37 8.29 5.56
N SER A 69 46.87 7.06 5.49
CA SER A 69 47.08 6.15 4.36
C SER A 69 46.12 6.41 3.19
N LYS A 70 46.51 5.96 1.99
CA LYS A 70 45.59 5.92 0.84
C LYS A 70 44.48 4.89 1.02
N MET A 71 44.69 3.87 1.86
CA MET A 71 43.64 2.92 2.24
C MET A 71 42.47 3.62 2.93
N CYS A 72 42.73 4.48 3.92
CA CYS A 72 41.67 5.24 4.60
C CYS A 72 40.92 6.18 3.64
N GLN A 73 41.65 6.80 2.71
CA GLN A 73 41.03 7.63 1.67
C GLN A 73 40.12 6.79 0.76
N LEU A 74 40.58 5.62 0.32
CA LEU A 74 39.79 4.69 -0.50
C LEU A 74 38.55 4.20 0.25
N MET A 75 38.69 3.76 1.50
CA MET A 75 37.55 3.33 2.33
C MET A 75 36.52 4.44 2.53
N THR A 76 36.99 5.68 2.71
CA THR A 76 36.12 6.86 2.79
C THR A 76 35.37 7.09 1.48
N GLN A 77 36.04 6.97 0.32
CA GLN A 77 35.38 7.08 -0.99
C GLN A 77 34.37 5.97 -1.22
N ILE A 78 34.72 4.72 -0.90
CA ILE A 78 33.82 3.57 -0.99
C ILE A 78 32.59 3.82 -0.12
N ARG A 79 32.78 4.25 1.13
CA ARG A 79 31.68 4.59 2.04
C ARG A 79 30.72 5.61 1.43
N TYR A 80 31.22 6.72 0.88
CA TYR A 80 30.36 7.71 0.24
C TYR A 80 29.59 7.13 -0.96
N ARG A 81 30.25 6.31 -1.79
CA ARG A 81 29.57 5.62 -2.89
C ARG A 81 28.47 4.68 -2.41
N LEU A 82 28.70 3.93 -1.34
CA LEU A 82 27.68 3.05 -0.77
C LEU A 82 26.49 3.83 -0.21
N GLN A 83 26.75 4.94 0.49
CA GLN A 83 25.71 5.84 0.99
C GLN A 83 24.90 6.44 -0.16
N ASP A 84 25.54 6.89 -1.24
CA ASP A 84 24.88 7.37 -2.46
C ASP A 84 24.01 6.28 -3.11
N CYS A 85 24.53 5.05 -3.23
CA CYS A 85 23.76 3.93 -3.77
C CYS A 85 22.50 3.63 -2.96
N LEU A 86 22.60 3.62 -1.62
CA LEU A 86 21.45 3.46 -0.74
C LEU A 86 20.46 4.62 -0.91
N ARG A 87 20.97 5.85 -1.03
CA ARG A 87 20.15 7.04 -1.23
C ARG A 87 19.34 6.98 -2.52
N PHE A 88 19.97 6.66 -3.65
CA PHE A 88 19.27 6.50 -4.92
C PHE A 88 18.27 5.33 -4.88
N LEU A 89 18.66 4.19 -4.30
CA LEU A 89 17.75 3.05 -4.14
C LEU A 89 16.47 3.45 -3.39
N VAL A 90 16.60 4.16 -2.27
CA VAL A 90 15.46 4.63 -1.48
C VAL A 90 14.61 5.63 -2.27
N GLN A 91 15.24 6.66 -2.84
CA GLN A 91 14.53 7.73 -3.55
C GLN A 91 13.78 7.22 -4.78
N ASP A 92 14.41 6.36 -5.58
CA ASP A 92 13.80 5.78 -6.78
C ASP A 92 12.66 4.83 -6.42
N SER A 93 12.83 4.03 -5.36
CA SER A 93 11.80 3.09 -4.90
C SER A 93 10.58 3.83 -4.34
N LEU A 94 10.80 4.84 -3.49
CA LEU A 94 9.74 5.69 -2.95
C LEU A 94 8.99 6.41 -4.07
N SER A 95 9.72 7.01 -5.00
CA SER A 95 9.13 7.71 -6.15
C SER A 95 8.29 6.75 -6.99
N SER A 96 8.77 5.53 -7.24
CA SER A 96 8.05 4.51 -8.01
C SER A 96 6.73 4.10 -7.36
N LEU A 97 6.74 3.82 -6.05
CA LEU A 97 5.51 3.46 -5.33
C LEU A 97 4.52 4.65 -5.27
N ALA A 98 5.03 5.85 -4.99
CA ALA A 98 4.21 7.04 -4.96
C ALA A 98 3.56 7.32 -6.32
N GLN A 99 4.28 7.15 -7.43
CA GLN A 99 3.72 7.31 -8.76
C GLN A 99 2.59 6.31 -9.03
N VAL A 100 2.73 5.04 -8.62
CA VAL A 100 1.65 4.04 -8.77
C VAL A 100 0.41 4.44 -7.98
N LEU A 101 0.58 4.91 -6.74
CA LEU A 101 -0.53 5.36 -5.89
C LEU A 101 -1.20 6.62 -6.47
N LEU A 102 -0.41 7.60 -6.91
CA LEU A 102 -0.92 8.85 -7.48
C LEU A 102 -1.61 8.63 -8.84
N ASP A 103 -1.08 7.75 -9.70
CA ASP A 103 -1.72 7.36 -10.96
C ASP A 103 -3.08 6.68 -10.71
N ALA A 104 -3.19 5.88 -9.65
CA ALA A 104 -4.43 5.23 -9.24
C ALA A 104 -5.44 6.23 -8.64
N CYS A 105 -4.96 7.25 -7.93
CA CYS A 105 -5.80 8.31 -7.36
C CYS A 105 -6.12 9.47 -8.32
N HIS A 106 -5.60 9.45 -9.56
CA HIS A 106 -5.58 10.62 -10.43
C HIS A 106 -6.95 11.31 -10.63
N SER A 107 -8.02 10.53 -10.80
CA SER A 107 -9.37 11.08 -11.05
C SER A 107 -10.08 11.57 -9.80
N VAL A 108 -9.59 11.23 -8.61
CA VAL A 108 -10.25 11.53 -7.33
C VAL A 108 -9.54 12.63 -6.54
N LEU A 109 -8.46 13.21 -7.07
CA LEU A 109 -7.64 14.21 -6.36
C LEU A 109 -8.38 15.50 -6.00
N ASN A 110 -9.42 15.87 -6.76
CA ASN A 110 -10.11 17.15 -6.66
C ASN A 110 -11.62 16.97 -6.36
N CYS A 111 -11.99 15.92 -5.63
CA CYS A 111 -13.37 15.68 -5.24
C CYS A 111 -13.81 16.68 -4.15
N PRO A 112 -14.99 17.31 -4.27
CA PRO A 112 -15.52 18.18 -3.22
C PRO A 112 -15.95 17.35 -2.00
N GLU A 113 -15.82 17.88 -0.79
CA GLU A 113 -16.13 17.13 0.45
C GLU A 113 -17.60 16.72 0.57
N ASP A 114 -18.51 17.50 -0.03
CA ASP A 114 -19.95 17.28 -0.07
C ASP A 114 -20.42 16.51 -1.31
N LEU A 115 -19.50 15.77 -1.95
CA LEU A 115 -19.79 14.99 -3.15
C LEU A 115 -20.96 14.03 -2.93
N THR A 116 -21.94 14.10 -3.82
CA THR A 116 -22.99 13.09 -4.00
C THR A 116 -22.66 12.25 -5.22
N TRP A 117 -22.89 10.94 -5.15
CA TRP A 117 -22.55 10.05 -6.25
C TRP A 117 -23.56 10.17 -7.40
N GLY A 118 -24.85 10.14 -7.06
CA GLY A 118 -25.94 10.23 -8.03
C GLY A 118 -26.49 8.87 -8.46
N ALA A 119 -27.36 8.88 -9.47
CA ALA A 119 -28.19 7.71 -9.79
C ALA A 119 -27.48 6.57 -10.56
N ASP A 120 -26.36 6.85 -11.24
CA ASP A 120 -25.64 5.82 -12.01
C ASP A 120 -24.67 5.04 -11.11
N LEU A 121 -25.14 3.94 -10.54
CA LEU A 121 -24.32 3.05 -9.71
C LEU A 121 -23.43 2.11 -10.51
N ILE A 122 -23.57 2.07 -11.85
CA ILE A 122 -22.91 1.08 -12.72
C ILE A 122 -21.63 1.68 -13.33
N HIS A 123 -21.69 2.93 -13.80
CA HIS A 123 -20.56 3.58 -14.45
C HIS A 123 -19.92 4.64 -13.54
N SER A 124 -18.66 4.38 -13.17
CA SER A 124 -17.89 5.35 -12.40
C SER A 124 -17.31 6.46 -13.28
N PRO A 125 -17.48 7.74 -12.91
CA PRO A 125 -16.75 8.85 -13.51
C PRO A 125 -15.29 8.92 -13.01
N TYR A 126 -14.99 8.27 -11.88
CA TYR A 126 -13.70 8.32 -11.19
C TYR A 126 -12.82 7.12 -11.55
N LYS A 127 -12.37 7.04 -12.80
CA LYS A 127 -11.49 5.94 -13.25
C LYS A 127 -10.01 6.27 -13.02
N PRO A 128 -9.20 5.33 -12.52
CA PRO A 128 -7.76 5.52 -12.40
C PRO A 128 -7.12 5.71 -13.78
N LYS A 129 -5.93 6.31 -13.82
CA LYS A 129 -5.15 6.44 -15.06
C LYS A 129 -4.60 5.09 -15.53
N LYS A 130 -4.31 4.20 -14.57
CA LYS A 130 -3.84 2.82 -14.79
C LYS A 130 -4.82 1.84 -14.12
N ASN A 131 -4.31 0.85 -13.39
CA ASN A 131 -5.12 -0.16 -12.72
C ASN A 131 -5.52 0.31 -11.31
N PRO A 132 -6.69 -0.10 -10.81
CA PRO A 132 -6.98 -0.04 -9.39
C PRO A 132 -6.02 -0.94 -8.61
N LEU A 133 -5.72 -0.56 -7.37
CA LEU A 133 -4.74 -1.21 -6.51
C LEU A 133 -5.41 -2.03 -5.42
N PHE A 134 -6.53 -1.56 -4.91
CA PHE A 134 -7.15 -2.11 -3.72
C PHE A 134 -8.48 -2.79 -4.04
N HIS A 135 -8.69 -3.94 -3.43
CA HIS A 135 -9.94 -4.66 -3.43
C HIS A 135 -10.69 -4.34 -2.13
N VAL A 136 -11.94 -3.90 -2.24
CA VAL A 136 -12.82 -3.68 -1.09
C VAL A 136 -14.21 -4.23 -1.39
N ASP A 137 -14.84 -4.81 -0.37
CA ASP A 137 -16.22 -5.30 -0.46
C ASP A 137 -17.14 -4.25 0.16
N LEU A 138 -18.23 -3.90 -0.52
CA LEU A 138 -19.32 -3.12 0.06
C LEU A 138 -20.16 -4.06 0.93
N ILE A 139 -20.46 -3.63 2.15
CA ILE A 139 -21.24 -4.39 3.13
C ILE A 139 -22.45 -3.56 3.52
N LEU A 140 -23.62 -4.22 3.52
CA LEU A 140 -24.90 -3.65 3.93
C LEU A 140 -25.48 -4.55 5.03
N ASP A 141 -25.43 -4.09 6.27
CA ASP A 141 -25.95 -4.82 7.42
C ASP A 141 -26.68 -3.89 8.41
N GLN A 142 -26.97 -4.39 9.61
CA GLN A 142 -27.68 -3.65 10.66
C GLN A 142 -26.92 -2.42 11.16
N SER A 143 -25.60 -2.39 10.98
CA SER A 143 -24.75 -1.25 11.36
C SER A 143 -24.75 -0.12 10.31
N GLY A 144 -25.30 -0.37 9.13
CA GLY A 144 -25.36 0.58 8.02
C GLY A 144 -24.60 0.10 6.79
N VAL A 145 -24.30 1.04 5.90
CA VAL A 145 -23.44 0.79 4.74
C VAL A 145 -21.99 1.07 5.10
N HIS A 146 -21.11 0.10 4.90
CA HIS A 146 -19.67 0.28 5.13
C HIS A 146 -18.84 -0.62 4.21
N TYR A 147 -17.51 -0.50 4.29
CA TYR A 147 -16.57 -1.32 3.52
C TYR A 147 -15.90 -2.36 4.40
N SER A 148 -15.49 -3.48 3.79
CA SER A 148 -14.79 -4.57 4.50
C SER A 148 -13.48 -4.15 5.15
N THR A 149 -12.85 -3.07 4.68
CA THR A 149 -11.68 -2.45 5.31
C THR A 149 -12.00 -0.99 5.65
N PRO A 150 -11.80 -0.55 6.91
CA PRO A 150 -11.94 0.86 7.27
C PRO A 150 -11.08 1.76 6.38
N LEU A 151 -11.67 2.86 5.89
CA LEU A 151 -11.05 3.68 4.86
C LEU A 151 -9.81 4.42 5.37
N GLU A 152 -9.77 4.69 6.68
CA GLU A 152 -8.66 5.31 7.41
C GLU A 152 -7.42 4.41 7.46
N ASN A 153 -7.62 3.09 7.37
CA ASN A 153 -6.53 2.12 7.40
C ASN A 153 -5.66 2.24 6.15
N PHE A 154 -6.21 2.58 4.97
CA PHE A 154 -5.42 2.71 3.75
C PHE A 154 -4.35 3.79 3.86
N GLU A 155 -4.69 4.96 4.40
CA GLU A 155 -3.69 6.01 4.65
C GLU A 155 -2.62 5.52 5.62
N THR A 156 -3.02 5.05 6.80
CA THR A 156 -2.09 4.71 7.88
C THR A 156 -1.17 3.56 7.50
N SER A 157 -1.70 2.51 6.88
CA SER A 157 -0.94 1.36 6.37
C SER A 157 0.07 1.75 5.31
N ILE A 158 -0.34 2.51 4.28
CA ILE A 158 0.57 2.87 3.18
C ILE A 158 1.69 3.79 3.68
N ILE A 159 1.38 4.74 4.55
CA ILE A 159 2.40 5.61 5.15
C ILE A 159 3.36 4.81 6.03
N SER A 160 2.85 3.87 6.84
CA SER A 160 3.69 2.96 7.62
C SER A 160 4.60 2.11 6.73
N LEU A 161 4.13 1.67 5.56
CA LEU A 161 4.93 0.88 4.63
C LEU A 161 6.07 1.70 4.03
N LEU A 162 5.82 2.95 3.65
CA LEU A 162 6.86 3.86 3.17
C LEU A 162 7.96 4.03 4.21
N ASP A 163 7.58 4.27 5.47
CA ASP A 163 8.54 4.44 6.57
C ASP A 163 9.33 3.16 6.83
N LYS A 164 8.67 2.00 6.86
CA LYS A 164 9.33 0.69 7.00
C LYS A 164 10.31 0.44 5.86
N GLY A 165 9.95 0.77 4.62
CA GLY A 165 10.83 0.61 3.46
C GLY A 165 12.11 1.43 3.58
N ILE A 166 12.03 2.68 4.05
CA ILE A 166 13.21 3.51 4.33
C ILE A 166 14.08 2.86 5.41
N LEU A 167 13.46 2.44 6.52
CA LEU A 167 14.15 1.84 7.67
C LEU A 167 14.85 0.52 7.33
N CYS A 168 14.44 -0.20 6.27
CA CYS A 168 15.12 -1.41 5.81
C CYS A 168 16.57 -1.16 5.34
N THR A 169 16.89 0.08 5.00
CA THR A 169 18.25 0.47 4.56
C THR A 169 19.11 1.01 5.70
N HIS A 170 18.57 1.07 6.92
CA HIS A 170 19.27 1.57 8.09
C HIS A 170 20.08 0.46 8.76
N LYS A 171 20.97 0.84 9.68
CA LYS A 171 21.78 -0.09 10.48
C LYS A 171 22.75 -0.97 9.68
N LEU A 172 23.06 -0.58 8.45
CA LEU A 172 24.08 -1.23 7.65
C LEU A 172 25.47 -0.86 8.17
N PRO A 173 26.36 -1.81 8.44
CA PRO A 173 27.68 -1.52 8.98
C PRO A 173 28.62 -0.95 7.91
N GLN A 174 29.56 -0.10 8.32
CA GLN A 174 30.65 0.33 7.44
C GLN A 174 31.65 -0.81 7.23
N LEU A 175 32.20 -0.88 6.02
CA LEU A 175 33.03 -1.99 5.59
C LEU A 175 34.42 -2.00 6.27
N ASP A 176 34.91 -0.84 6.72
CA ASP A 176 36.21 -0.65 7.38
C ASP A 176 36.47 -1.70 8.47
N LYS A 177 35.45 -2.00 9.29
CA LYS A 177 35.55 -2.98 10.38
C LYS A 177 35.83 -4.41 9.91
N PHE A 178 35.30 -4.79 8.76
CA PHE A 178 35.43 -6.14 8.23
C PHE A 178 36.68 -6.31 7.36
N ILE A 179 37.13 -5.22 6.74
CA ILE A 179 38.30 -5.20 5.85
C ILE A 179 39.58 -5.01 6.66
N MET A 180 39.61 -4.04 7.60
CA MET A 180 40.79 -3.73 8.42
C MET A 180 40.85 -4.61 9.67
N LYS A 181 41.04 -5.92 9.50
CA LYS A 181 40.95 -6.93 10.58
C LYS A 181 41.94 -6.74 11.73
N ASN A 182 43.10 -6.15 11.45
CA ASN A 182 44.15 -5.89 12.46
C ASN A 182 44.04 -4.50 13.11
N LEU A 183 43.11 -3.67 12.63
CA LEU A 183 42.90 -2.32 13.13
C LEU A 183 41.84 -2.34 14.22
N PHE A 184 42.18 -1.80 15.39
CA PHE A 184 41.21 -1.70 16.47
C PHE A 184 40.21 -0.56 16.19
N ILE A 185 39.01 -0.93 15.73
CA ILE A 185 37.88 0.00 15.53
C ILE A 185 36.84 -0.26 16.62
N THR A 186 36.58 0.76 17.45
CA THR A 186 35.57 0.69 18.51
C THR A 186 34.15 0.69 17.95
N GLY A 187 33.30 -0.23 18.42
CA GLY A 187 31.90 -0.32 18.00
C GLY A 187 31.71 -0.87 16.58
N VAL A 188 30.54 -0.64 15.98
CA VAL A 188 30.25 -0.92 14.57
C VAL A 188 29.76 0.38 13.96
N PRO A 189 30.63 1.18 13.31
CA PRO A 189 30.18 2.37 12.63
C PRO A 189 29.18 1.98 11.54
N LEU A 190 28.11 2.77 11.37
CA LEU A 190 27.02 2.48 10.44
C LEU A 190 27.10 3.39 9.21
N LEU A 191 26.60 2.91 8.07
CA LEU A 191 26.36 3.73 6.90
C LEU A 191 25.20 4.68 7.18
N GLU A 192 25.34 5.92 6.72
CA GLU A 192 24.24 6.87 6.67
C GLU A 192 23.31 6.47 5.53
N SER A 193 22.00 6.56 5.78
CA SER A 193 20.97 6.34 4.79
C SER A 193 19.94 7.46 4.88
N VAL A 194 18.98 7.47 3.94
CA VAL A 194 17.90 8.44 3.87
C VAL A 194 17.13 8.47 5.19
N CYS A 195 16.96 9.66 5.76
CA CYS A 195 16.22 9.85 6.99
C CYS A 195 14.73 10.07 6.73
N LEU A 196 13.88 9.66 7.69
CA LEU A 196 12.42 9.79 7.59
C LEU A 196 11.92 11.24 7.51
N TRP A 197 12.71 12.18 8.04
CA TRP A 197 12.40 13.60 8.19
C TRP A 197 12.97 14.46 7.06
N GLU A 198 13.63 13.86 6.07
CA GLU A 198 14.16 14.64 4.96
C GLU A 198 13.02 15.36 4.21
N PRO A 199 13.23 16.62 3.76
CA PRO A 199 12.18 17.40 3.10
C PRO A 199 11.52 16.67 1.93
N ALA A 200 12.32 16.02 1.07
CA ALA A 200 11.81 15.28 -0.07
C ALA A 200 10.94 14.07 0.33
N VAL A 201 11.31 13.38 1.42
CA VAL A 201 10.52 12.25 1.97
C VAL A 201 9.20 12.75 2.54
N ASN A 202 9.25 13.84 3.32
CA ASN A 202 8.05 14.45 3.88
C ASN A 202 7.10 14.95 2.79
N GLU A 203 7.61 15.65 1.77
CA GLU A 203 6.80 16.14 0.65
C GLU A 203 6.10 14.97 -0.08
N LEU A 204 6.84 13.90 -0.36
CA LEU A 204 6.28 12.70 -0.99
C LEU A 204 5.19 12.06 -0.11
N ARG A 205 5.46 11.94 1.19
CA ARG A 205 4.53 11.39 2.19
C ARG A 205 3.23 12.20 2.23
N GLU A 206 3.31 13.52 2.29
CA GLU A 206 2.13 14.40 2.26
C GLU A 206 1.35 14.28 0.95
N ARG A 207 2.04 14.20 -0.19
CA ARG A 207 1.39 14.04 -1.50
C ARG A 207 0.59 12.74 -1.57
N VAL A 208 1.19 11.62 -1.15
CA VAL A 208 0.51 10.32 -1.11
C VAL A 208 -0.65 10.34 -0.12
N ARG A 209 -0.43 10.88 1.08
CA ARG A 209 -1.47 11.03 2.11
C ARG A 209 -2.68 11.78 1.58
N ASN A 210 -2.47 12.95 0.99
CA ASN A 210 -3.55 13.78 0.48
C ASN A 210 -4.31 13.07 -0.65
N ALA A 211 -3.61 12.38 -1.55
CA ALA A 211 -4.25 11.61 -2.60
C ALA A 211 -5.14 10.47 -2.06
N LEU A 212 -4.67 9.74 -1.04
CA LEU A 212 -5.46 8.67 -0.41
C LEU A 212 -6.67 9.24 0.35
N ARG A 213 -6.51 10.35 1.08
CA ARG A 213 -7.63 11.03 1.75
C ARG A 213 -8.70 11.48 0.76
N GLN A 214 -8.29 12.08 -0.35
CA GLN A 214 -9.21 12.51 -1.41
C GLN A 214 -9.92 11.32 -2.08
N ALA A 215 -9.25 10.18 -2.21
CA ALA A 215 -9.85 8.96 -2.75
C ALA A 215 -10.97 8.37 -1.89
N VAL A 216 -11.02 8.69 -0.59
CA VAL A 216 -12.07 8.24 0.34
C VAL A 216 -13.41 8.93 0.06
N VAL A 217 -13.39 10.19 -0.39
CA VAL A 217 -14.60 11.01 -0.57
C VAL A 217 -15.62 10.39 -1.55
N PRO A 218 -15.25 10.07 -2.82
CA PRO A 218 -16.19 9.42 -3.75
C PRO A 218 -16.59 8.02 -3.31
N LEU A 219 -15.76 7.35 -2.52
CA LEU A 219 -16.06 6.03 -1.99
C LEU A 219 -17.17 6.12 -0.92
N GLN A 220 -17.09 7.10 -0.01
CA GLN A 220 -18.16 7.39 0.95
C GLN A 220 -19.44 7.85 0.26
N ALA A 221 -19.34 8.71 -0.76
CA ALA A 221 -20.48 9.14 -1.55
C ALA A 221 -21.20 7.95 -2.22
N TYR A 222 -20.43 7.00 -2.76
CA TYR A 222 -20.98 5.78 -3.37
C TYR A 222 -21.69 4.89 -2.34
N ALA A 223 -21.11 4.70 -1.15
CA ALA A 223 -21.73 3.90 -0.10
C ALA A 223 -23.08 4.48 0.35
N ARG A 224 -23.20 5.81 0.46
CA ARG A 224 -24.45 6.48 0.89
C ARG A 224 -25.64 6.16 -0.01
N GLU A 225 -25.44 5.98 -1.32
CA GLU A 225 -26.55 5.63 -2.23
C GLU A 225 -27.22 4.28 -1.89
N TYR A 226 -26.52 3.39 -1.18
CA TYR A 226 -27.06 2.10 -0.74
C TYR A 226 -27.84 2.19 0.58
N GLU A 227 -27.84 3.33 1.27
CA GLU A 227 -28.61 3.53 2.50
C GLU A 227 -30.11 3.38 2.25
N CYS A 228 -30.59 3.70 1.04
CA CYS A 228 -31.99 3.50 0.65
C CYS A 228 -32.44 2.03 0.70
N HIS A 229 -31.49 1.08 0.65
CA HIS A 229 -31.77 -0.35 0.73
C HIS A 229 -31.67 -0.91 2.16
N LEU A 230 -31.33 -0.08 3.17
CA LEU A 230 -31.20 -0.53 4.56
C LEU A 230 -32.52 -1.04 5.12
N GLU A 231 -33.64 -0.38 4.80
CA GLU A 231 -34.95 -0.81 5.26
C GLU A 231 -35.25 -2.22 4.77
N LEU A 232 -35.14 -2.45 3.46
CA LEU A 232 -35.32 -3.77 2.87
C LEU A 232 -34.35 -4.80 3.49
N GLN A 233 -33.08 -4.43 3.65
CA GLN A 233 -32.05 -5.29 4.23
C GLN A 233 -32.26 -5.59 5.73
N ASN A 234 -33.01 -4.77 6.46
CA ASN A 234 -33.31 -5.00 7.88
C ASN A 234 -34.73 -5.53 8.13
N SER A 235 -35.62 -5.50 7.14
CA SER A 235 -36.97 -6.09 7.23
C SER A 235 -36.92 -7.57 7.62
N ASP A 236 -37.64 -7.93 8.69
CA ASP A 236 -37.80 -9.32 9.11
C ASP A 236 -39.00 -9.96 8.38
N ILE A 237 -38.70 -11.03 7.63
CA ILE A 237 -39.68 -11.80 6.85
C ILE A 237 -40.80 -12.31 7.76
N ASN A 238 -40.49 -12.68 9.01
CA ASN A 238 -41.50 -13.19 9.94
C ASN A 238 -42.49 -12.09 10.34
N THR A 239 -42.00 -10.89 10.64
CA THR A 239 -42.88 -9.74 10.93
C THR A 239 -43.74 -9.38 9.72
N PHE A 240 -43.16 -9.40 8.51
CA PHE A 240 -43.89 -9.16 7.27
C PHE A 240 -45.03 -10.18 7.06
N LEU A 241 -44.74 -11.47 7.25
CA LEU A 241 -45.72 -12.55 7.14
C LEU A 241 -46.82 -12.44 8.20
N THR A 242 -46.49 -12.06 9.44
CA THR A 242 -47.50 -11.88 10.49
C THR A 242 -48.46 -10.73 10.18
N LEU A 243 -47.97 -9.60 9.68
CA LEU A 243 -48.80 -8.46 9.28
C LEU A 243 -49.74 -8.84 8.13
N HIS A 244 -49.20 -9.49 7.10
CA HIS A 244 -49.98 -9.93 5.93
C HIS A 244 -50.94 -11.09 6.23
N SER A 245 -50.71 -11.85 7.30
CA SER A 245 -51.65 -12.90 7.75
C SER A 245 -52.84 -12.34 8.54
N GLN A 246 -52.69 -11.14 9.11
CA GLN A 246 -53.76 -10.46 9.85
C GLN A 246 -54.65 -9.65 8.91
N GLU A 247 -54.10 -9.14 7.81
CA GLU A 247 -54.85 -8.58 6.69
C GLU A 247 -55.43 -9.72 5.85
N ASN A 248 -56.75 -9.89 5.84
CA ASN A 248 -57.42 -10.90 5.01
C ASN A 248 -57.30 -10.52 3.51
N CYS A 249 -56.14 -10.75 2.91
CA CYS A 249 -55.89 -10.51 1.48
C CYS A 249 -56.56 -11.58 0.62
N THR A 250 -57.17 -11.15 -0.49
CA THR A 250 -57.73 -12.07 -1.48
C THR A 250 -56.63 -12.75 -2.30
N PRO A 251 -56.89 -13.94 -2.89
CA PRO A 251 -55.90 -14.62 -3.74
C PRO A 251 -55.45 -13.80 -4.96
N LEU A 252 -56.28 -12.88 -5.45
CA LEU A 252 -55.96 -11.96 -6.54
C LEU A 252 -54.97 -10.89 -6.09
N GLU A 253 -55.21 -10.26 -4.93
CA GLU A 253 -54.30 -9.27 -4.32
C GLU A 253 -52.94 -9.91 -3.99
N MET A 254 -52.93 -11.16 -3.47
CA MET A 254 -51.69 -11.90 -3.24
C MET A 254 -50.90 -12.15 -4.54
N LYS A 255 -51.58 -12.46 -5.64
CA LYS A 255 -50.93 -12.66 -6.94
C LYS A 255 -50.32 -11.35 -7.46
N GLU A 256 -51.04 -10.24 -7.32
CA GLU A 256 -50.55 -8.91 -7.73
C GLU A 256 -49.35 -8.46 -6.88
N GLU A 257 -49.37 -8.71 -5.57
CA GLU A 257 -48.24 -8.46 -4.65
C GLU A 257 -46.98 -9.23 -5.08
N VAL A 258 -47.12 -10.53 -5.34
CA VAL A 258 -46.01 -11.37 -5.79
C VAL A 258 -45.43 -10.86 -7.12
N LEU A 259 -46.28 -10.48 -8.07
CA LEU A 259 -45.83 -9.91 -9.34
C LEU A 259 -45.10 -8.57 -9.15
N ARG A 260 -45.52 -7.76 -8.18
CA ARG A 260 -44.84 -6.50 -7.84
C ARG A 260 -43.46 -6.75 -7.28
N HIS A 261 -43.32 -7.64 -6.30
CA HIS A 261 -42.02 -7.99 -5.73
C HIS A 261 -41.07 -8.64 -6.74
N LEU A 262 -41.58 -9.49 -7.64
CA LEU A 262 -40.76 -10.05 -8.72
C LEU A 262 -40.24 -8.96 -9.67
N LYS A 263 -41.06 -7.95 -9.97
CA LYS A 263 -40.65 -6.81 -10.79
C LYS A 263 -39.65 -5.91 -10.07
N GLU A 264 -39.86 -5.63 -8.79
CA GLU A 264 -38.92 -4.87 -7.95
C GLU A 264 -37.56 -5.55 -7.85
N LYS A 265 -37.56 -6.87 -7.65
CA LYS A 265 -36.34 -7.70 -7.68
C LYS A 265 -35.62 -7.58 -9.02
N GLU A 266 -36.32 -7.69 -10.14
CA GLU A 266 -35.71 -7.57 -11.47
C GLU A 266 -35.11 -6.17 -11.69
N ILE A 267 -35.78 -5.12 -11.25
CA ILE A 267 -35.27 -3.74 -11.32
C ILE A 267 -33.99 -3.61 -10.47
N LEU A 268 -34.00 -4.13 -9.24
CA LEU A 268 -32.87 -4.09 -8.32
C LEU A 268 -31.65 -4.87 -8.86
N GLU A 269 -31.88 -6.05 -9.43
CA GLU A 269 -30.81 -6.82 -10.07
C GLU A 269 -30.22 -6.11 -11.30
N ARG A 270 -31.01 -5.30 -12.01
CA ARG A 270 -30.53 -4.53 -13.17
C ARG A 270 -29.83 -3.23 -12.78
N SER A 271 -30.22 -2.58 -11.69
CA SER A 271 -29.65 -1.31 -11.25
C SER A 271 -28.32 -1.47 -10.53
N LEU A 272 -28.11 -2.58 -9.80
CA LEU A 272 -26.91 -2.78 -9.00
C LEU A 272 -25.80 -3.50 -9.77
N PRO A 273 -24.57 -2.95 -9.85
CA PRO A 273 -23.44 -3.63 -10.48
C PRO A 273 -22.95 -4.82 -9.64
N SER A 274 -22.14 -5.68 -10.26
CA SER A 274 -21.35 -6.67 -9.51
C SER A 274 -20.09 -6.04 -8.91
N THR A 275 -19.45 -5.16 -9.68
CA THR A 275 -18.21 -4.48 -9.31
C THR A 275 -18.16 -3.10 -9.94
N ILE A 276 -17.51 -2.13 -9.28
CA ILE A 276 -17.23 -0.80 -9.83
C ILE A 276 -15.81 -0.38 -9.47
N VAL A 277 -15.18 0.45 -10.30
CA VAL A 277 -13.85 1.00 -10.04
C VAL A 277 -13.97 2.47 -9.65
N ILE A 278 -13.46 2.85 -8.49
CA ILE A 278 -13.50 4.22 -7.95
C ILE A 278 -12.09 4.60 -7.50
N GLY A 279 -11.41 5.42 -8.32
CA GLY A 279 -10.02 5.79 -8.11
C GLY A 279 -9.13 4.55 -7.94
N PRO A 280 -8.41 4.41 -6.81
CA PRO A 280 -7.53 3.27 -6.56
C PRO A 280 -8.28 1.99 -6.13
N PHE A 281 -9.60 2.04 -5.94
CA PHE A 281 -10.39 0.94 -5.40
C PHE A 281 -11.19 0.21 -6.48
N MET A 282 -11.13 -1.12 -6.46
CA MET A 282 -12.10 -2.00 -7.09
C MET A 282 -13.08 -2.45 -6.02
N VAL A 283 -14.29 -1.92 -6.10
CA VAL A 283 -15.38 -2.16 -5.15
C VAL A 283 -16.22 -3.33 -5.62
N TYR A 284 -16.45 -4.30 -4.73
CA TYR A 284 -17.27 -5.46 -4.97
C TYR A 284 -18.62 -5.28 -4.28
N VAL A 285 -19.68 -5.22 -5.09
CA VAL A 285 -21.08 -5.01 -4.65
C VAL A 285 -21.88 -6.31 -4.72
N GLN A 286 -21.32 -7.36 -5.35
CA GLN A 286 -22.01 -8.63 -5.58
C GLN A 286 -22.58 -9.25 -4.30
N GLY A 287 -21.93 -9.08 -3.14
CA GLY A 287 -22.44 -9.53 -1.84
C GLY A 287 -23.77 -8.86 -1.47
N VAL A 288 -23.81 -7.53 -1.52
CA VAL A 288 -25.03 -6.73 -1.26
C VAL A 288 -26.12 -7.07 -2.27
N ARG A 289 -25.78 -7.13 -3.57
CA ARG A 289 -26.73 -7.47 -4.63
C ARG A 289 -27.40 -8.84 -4.40
N LYS A 290 -26.63 -9.86 -4.02
CA LYS A 290 -27.16 -11.20 -3.70
C LYS A 290 -27.99 -11.22 -2.42
N SER A 291 -27.61 -10.42 -1.42
CA SER A 291 -28.37 -10.31 -0.17
C SER A 291 -29.74 -9.68 -0.42
N LEU A 292 -29.77 -8.56 -1.13
CA LEU A 292 -31.00 -7.84 -1.46
C LEU A 292 -31.91 -8.64 -2.38
N SER A 293 -31.38 -9.39 -3.36
CA SER A 293 -32.22 -10.20 -4.25
C SER A 293 -32.76 -11.49 -3.61
N LYS A 294 -32.20 -11.90 -2.47
CA LYS A 294 -32.68 -13.06 -1.69
C LYS A 294 -33.84 -12.70 -0.78
N LYS A 295 -33.90 -11.45 -0.30
CA LYS A 295 -35.04 -10.92 0.43
C LYS A 295 -36.24 -10.74 -0.51
#